data_AF-A0A7R9CHW4-F1
#
_entry.id   AF-A0A7R9CHW4-F1
#
_cell.length_a   1.000
_cell.length_b   1.000
_cell.length_c   1.000
_cell.angle_alpha   90.00
_cell.angle_beta   90.00
_cell.angle_gamma   90.00
#
_symmetry.space_group_name_H-M   'P 1'
#
loop_
_entity.id
_entity.type
_entity.pdbx_description
1 polymer ?
#
loop_
_entity_poly.entity_id
_entity_poly.type
_entity_poly.pdbx_seq_one_letter_code
_entity_poly.pdbx_strand_id
1 'polypeptide(L)'
;MSGKRKNVDHKMKFRSKKGQLPFVELNGEEIADSAIILKELGQRYDKDLDAGLTNDQKNMAHAMISMIENHLIWVVTWWRSKYPENVLKGYKVNLQHALGTKIPNGILNFFFKFTFGRKVSAYLGAKKVKAQGIGVHKPEEIMEFGQNDLQVLSDMLADKPFFFGDEPTTLDVVAFASLAQIYFIEKEVQYTLRDYMQENCANLVGHVNRMKERCFPDWEDICKTLDLNSHLPKPPPEEKETKGKEEEKKQEKEGDKDIDKEIEKDIEKEKSEKDEKDEKGVEENKQKEEKEATK
;
A
#
# COMPACT_ATOMS: atom_id res chain seq x y z
N MET A 1 20.94 19.86 7.01
CA MET A 1 20.48 20.27 5.66
C MET A 1 19.13 19.60 5.42
N SER A 2 18.06 20.37 5.24
CA SER A 2 16.78 19.81 4.79
C SER A 2 16.97 19.36 3.34
N GLY A 3 17.03 18.05 3.11
CA GLY A 3 17.12 17.50 1.77
C GLY A 3 15.87 17.87 0.98
N LYS A 4 16.04 18.56 -0.15
CA LYS A 4 14.92 18.87 -1.05
C LYS A 4 14.44 17.56 -1.69
N ARG A 5 13.38 16.96 -1.15
CA ARG A 5 12.68 15.84 -1.79
C ARG A 5 11.47 16.35 -2.58
N LYS A 6 11.18 15.70 -3.69
CA LYS A 6 9.95 15.88 -4.46
C LYS A 6 9.25 14.54 -4.56
N ASN A 7 8.03 14.45 -4.05
CA ASN A 7 7.18 13.30 -4.23
C ASN A 7 6.53 13.36 -5.62
N VAL A 8 6.46 12.22 -6.29
CA VAL A 8 5.79 12.07 -7.58
C VAL A 8 4.63 11.12 -7.37
N ASP A 9 3.41 11.56 -7.67
CA ASP A 9 2.25 10.67 -7.65
C ASP A 9 2.43 9.62 -8.75
N HIS A 10 2.39 8.35 -8.37
CA HIS A 10 2.56 7.26 -9.31
C HIS A 10 1.38 7.13 -10.29
N LYS A 11 0.20 7.71 -9.98
CA LYS A 11 -1.03 7.70 -10.81
C LYS A 11 -1.41 6.31 -11.33
N MET A 12 -1.10 5.27 -10.55
CA MET A 12 -1.18 3.85 -10.94
C MET A 12 -0.35 3.43 -12.19
N LYS A 13 0.49 4.32 -12.75
CA LYS A 13 1.30 4.10 -13.95
C LYS A 13 2.78 3.92 -13.64
N PHE A 14 3.33 4.76 -12.76
CA PHE A 14 4.76 4.74 -12.47
C PHE A 14 5.13 3.57 -11.54
N ARG A 15 6.21 2.88 -11.92
CA ARG A 15 6.87 1.80 -11.20
C ARG A 15 8.37 1.92 -11.47
N SER A 16 9.19 1.41 -10.57
CA SER A 16 10.62 1.21 -10.87
C SER A 16 10.81 0.27 -12.06
N LYS A 17 12.04 0.18 -12.57
CA LYS A 17 12.46 -0.83 -13.57
C LYS A 17 12.20 -2.26 -13.10
N LYS A 18 12.12 -2.49 -11.78
CA LYS A 18 11.76 -3.78 -11.17
C LYS A 18 10.26 -3.99 -10.98
N GLY A 19 9.42 -3.03 -11.38
CA GLY A 19 7.97 -3.09 -11.18
C GLY A 19 7.52 -2.81 -9.74
N GLN A 20 8.43 -2.34 -8.86
CA GLN A 20 8.18 -2.15 -7.42
C GLN A 20 7.85 -0.69 -7.07
N LEU A 21 7.05 -0.53 -6.00
CA LEU A 21 6.92 0.69 -5.20
C LEU A 21 7.22 0.35 -3.73
N PRO A 22 7.76 1.28 -2.93
CA PRO A 22 8.26 2.58 -3.36
C PRO A 22 9.59 2.47 -4.13
N PHE A 23 9.94 3.53 -4.86
CA PHE A 23 11.28 3.76 -5.41
C PHE A 23 11.60 5.26 -5.35
N VAL A 24 12.89 5.59 -5.42
CA VAL A 24 13.38 6.96 -5.50
C VAL A 24 14.35 7.10 -6.67
N GLU A 25 14.46 8.31 -7.19
CA GLU A 25 15.58 8.72 -8.03
C GLU A 25 16.49 9.63 -7.21
N LEU A 26 17.74 9.19 -7.00
CA LEU A 26 18.73 9.93 -6.24
C LEU A 26 19.93 10.23 -7.14
N ASN A 27 20.13 11.50 -7.48
CA ASN A 27 21.20 11.96 -8.37
C ASN A 27 21.25 11.22 -9.72
N GLY A 28 20.08 10.92 -10.30
CA GLY A 28 19.93 10.20 -11.57
C GLY A 28 19.98 8.67 -11.44
N GLU A 29 20.17 8.13 -10.24
CA GLU A 29 20.13 6.68 -9.98
C GLU A 29 18.78 6.26 -9.43
N GLU A 30 18.16 5.25 -10.04
CA GLU A 30 16.92 4.66 -9.55
C GLU A 30 17.21 3.61 -8.47
N ILE A 31 16.62 3.77 -7.29
CA ILE A 31 16.73 2.85 -6.17
C ILE A 31 15.31 2.41 -5.79
N ALA A 32 15.03 1.12 -5.96
CA ALA A 32 13.75 0.49 -5.61
C ALA A 32 13.89 -0.34 -4.33
N ASP A 33 12.76 -0.65 -3.68
CA ASP A 33 12.63 -1.35 -2.40
C ASP A 33 12.93 -0.45 -1.18
N SER A 34 11.99 -0.36 -0.24
CA SER A 34 12.11 0.55 0.92
C SER A 34 13.31 0.25 1.81
N ALA A 35 13.66 -1.02 2.02
CA ALA A 35 14.81 -1.37 2.87
C ALA A 35 16.13 -0.99 2.19
N ILE A 36 16.21 -1.19 0.87
CA ILE A 36 17.38 -0.76 0.07
C ILE A 36 17.48 0.77 0.06
N ILE A 37 16.36 1.47 -0.16
CA ILE A 37 16.30 2.95 -0.15
C ILE A 37 16.78 3.49 1.20
N LEU A 38 16.27 2.97 2.32
CA LEU A 38 16.69 3.41 3.65
C LEU A 38 18.19 3.18 3.88
N LYS A 39 18.71 2.01 3.49
CA LYS A 39 20.13 1.69 3.60
C LYS A 39 21.00 2.64 2.78
N GLU A 40 20.67 2.87 1.51
CA GLU A 40 21.43 3.75 0.61
C GLU A 40 21.41 5.20 1.10
N LEU A 41 20.26 5.71 1.53
CA LEU A 41 20.14 7.05 2.10
C LEU A 41 20.95 7.16 3.40
N GLY A 42 20.86 6.17 4.28
CA GLY A 42 21.61 6.15 5.53
C GLY A 42 23.12 6.18 5.31
N GLN A 43 23.62 5.41 4.35
CA GLN A 43 25.04 5.42 3.97
C GLN A 43 25.49 6.74 3.34
N ARG A 44 24.69 7.30 2.42
CA ARG A 44 25.06 8.54 1.68
C ARG A 44 25.02 9.79 2.54
N TYR A 45 24.13 9.82 3.54
CA TYR A 45 23.93 11.00 4.40
C TYR A 45 24.48 10.83 5.81
N ASP A 46 25.15 9.71 6.11
CA ASP A 46 25.67 9.38 7.44
C ASP A 46 24.56 9.45 8.51
N LYS A 47 23.46 8.75 8.22
CA LYS A 47 22.24 8.70 9.04
C LYS A 47 21.74 7.27 9.17
N ASP A 48 22.37 6.53 10.07
CA ASP A 48 21.86 5.23 10.50
C ASP A 48 20.91 5.39 11.69
N LEU A 49 19.62 5.08 11.47
CA LEU A 49 18.58 5.11 12.51
C LEU A 49 18.80 4.05 13.60
N ASP A 50 19.52 2.98 13.27
CA ASP A 50 19.74 1.83 14.14
C ASP A 50 21.15 1.83 14.73
N ALA A 51 21.90 2.94 14.60
CA ALA A 51 23.29 3.07 15.06
C ALA A 51 23.43 2.82 16.57
N GLY A 52 22.43 3.23 17.36
CA GLY A 52 22.41 3.06 18.82
C GLY A 52 21.97 1.68 19.29
N LEU A 53 21.55 0.79 18.39
CA LEU A 53 21.03 -0.52 18.77
C LEU A 53 22.13 -1.54 19.02
N THR A 54 21.96 -2.30 20.11
CA THR A 54 22.71 -3.53 20.37
C THR A 54 22.36 -4.61 19.34
N ASN A 55 23.19 -5.65 19.22
CA ASN A 55 22.91 -6.76 18.29
C ASN A 55 21.59 -7.47 18.62
N ASP A 56 21.27 -7.65 19.90
CA ASP A 56 20.00 -8.28 20.32
C ASP A 56 18.80 -7.42 19.92
N GLN A 57 18.90 -6.09 20.07
CA GLN A 57 17.87 -5.17 19.61
C GLN A 57 17.73 -5.16 18.09
N LYS A 58 18.84 -5.26 17.34
CA LYS A 58 18.79 -5.39 15.87
C LYS A 58 18.09 -6.68 15.43
N ASN A 59 18.38 -7.80 16.10
CA ASN A 59 17.70 -9.08 15.84
C ASN A 59 16.20 -8.98 16.15
N MET A 60 15.84 -8.37 17.28
CA MET A 60 14.45 -8.13 17.65
C MET A 60 13.75 -7.22 16.63
N ALA A 61 14.40 -6.13 16.20
CA ALA A 61 13.88 -5.21 15.20
C ALA A 61 13.58 -5.95 13.89
N HIS A 62 14.52 -6.78 13.43
CA HIS A 62 14.33 -7.58 12.22
C HIS A 62 13.13 -8.53 12.34
N ALA A 63 12.98 -9.24 13.46
CA ALA A 63 11.85 -10.14 13.68
C ALA A 63 10.51 -9.39 13.67
N MET A 64 10.44 -8.23 14.33
CA MET A 64 9.22 -7.43 14.44
C MET A 64 8.86 -6.76 13.11
N ILE A 65 9.83 -6.22 12.38
CA ILE A 65 9.63 -5.72 11.01
C ILE A 65 9.11 -6.84 10.12
N SER A 66 9.72 -8.04 10.21
CA SER A 66 9.28 -9.19 9.42
C SER A 66 7.84 -9.60 9.74
N MET A 67 7.43 -9.58 11.01
CA MET A 67 6.04 -9.82 11.42
C MET A 67 5.11 -8.74 10.86
N ILE A 68 5.47 -7.46 10.98
CA ILE A 68 4.66 -6.35 10.46
C ILE A 68 4.44 -6.52 8.95
N GLU A 69 5.51 -6.74 8.18
CA GLU A 69 5.46 -6.75 6.72
C GLU A 69 4.87 -8.05 6.15
N ASN A 70 5.14 -9.19 6.77
CA ASN A 70 4.75 -10.51 6.24
C ASN A 70 3.54 -11.13 6.93
N HIS A 71 3.02 -10.52 8.00
CA HIS A 71 1.82 -11.00 8.70
C HIS A 71 0.78 -9.88 8.84
N LEU A 72 1.03 -8.83 9.65
CA LEU A 72 0.06 -7.78 9.95
C LEU A 72 -0.43 -7.06 8.67
N ILE A 73 0.48 -6.68 7.78
CA ILE A 73 0.11 -6.01 6.52
C ILE A 73 -0.72 -6.92 5.60
N TRP A 74 -0.55 -8.24 5.68
CA TRP A 74 -1.37 -9.18 4.91
C TRP A 74 -2.78 -9.33 5.49
N VAL A 75 -2.94 -9.20 6.81
CA VAL A 75 -4.26 -9.03 7.45
C VAL A 75 -4.95 -7.75 6.95
N VAL A 76 -4.23 -6.62 6.96
CA VAL A 76 -4.75 -5.34 6.42
C VAL A 76 -5.10 -5.46 4.94
N THR A 77 -4.26 -6.13 4.15
CA THR A 77 -4.48 -6.35 2.71
C THR A 77 -5.68 -7.25 2.46
N TRP A 78 -5.88 -8.27 3.28
CA TRP A 78 -7.09 -9.09 3.24
C TRP A 78 -8.34 -8.25 3.49
N TRP A 79 -8.34 -7.40 4.54
CA TRP A 79 -9.47 -6.53 4.84
C TRP A 79 -9.77 -5.58 3.67
N ARG A 80 -8.73 -4.97 3.09
CA ARG A 80 -8.87 -4.08 1.93
C ARG A 80 -9.46 -4.79 0.70
N SER A 81 -9.06 -6.04 0.49
CA SER A 81 -9.54 -6.87 -0.62
C SER A 81 -10.98 -7.33 -0.38
N LYS A 82 -11.34 -7.61 0.86
CA LYS A 82 -12.67 -8.07 1.27
C LYS A 82 -13.71 -6.94 1.27
N TYR A 83 -13.32 -5.73 1.67
CA TYR A 83 -14.21 -4.58 1.86
C TYR A 83 -13.78 -3.34 1.03
N PRO A 84 -13.73 -3.42 -0.31
CA PRO A 84 -13.21 -2.35 -1.15
C PRO A 84 -14.02 -1.03 -1.04
N GLU A 85 -15.34 -1.10 -0.80
CA GLU A 85 -16.14 0.12 -0.52
C GLU A 85 -15.75 0.79 0.79
N ASN A 86 -15.40 0.02 1.82
CA ASN A 86 -14.92 0.55 3.09
C ASN A 86 -13.55 1.19 2.92
N VAL A 87 -12.70 0.66 2.03
CA VAL A 87 -11.42 1.29 1.67
C VAL A 87 -11.66 2.65 1.02
N LEU A 88 -12.54 2.73 0.02
CA LEU A 88 -12.81 4.00 -0.67
C LEU A 88 -13.33 5.07 0.28
N LYS A 89 -14.27 4.70 1.16
CA LYS A 89 -14.82 5.62 2.17
C LYS A 89 -13.79 5.95 3.25
N GLY A 90 -13.12 4.93 3.77
CA GLY A 90 -12.24 4.98 4.94
C GLY A 90 -10.95 5.75 4.72
N TYR A 91 -10.41 5.71 3.51
CA TYR A 91 -9.22 6.49 3.12
C TYR A 91 -9.57 7.72 2.27
N LYS A 92 -10.86 8.07 2.16
CA LYS A 92 -11.35 9.19 1.33
C LYS A 92 -10.76 9.19 -0.09
N VAL A 93 -10.70 8.00 -0.72
CA VAL A 93 -10.05 7.83 -2.03
C VAL A 93 -10.80 8.61 -3.08
N ASN A 94 -10.09 9.51 -3.76
CA ASN A 94 -10.59 10.21 -4.94
C ASN A 94 -10.20 9.42 -6.20
N LEU A 95 -11.15 8.67 -6.78
CA LEU A 95 -10.92 7.84 -7.96
C LEU A 95 -10.53 8.66 -9.18
N GLN A 96 -11.07 9.89 -9.30
CA GLN A 96 -10.71 10.79 -10.39
C GLN A 96 -9.21 11.12 -10.34
N HIS A 97 -8.71 11.47 -9.15
CA HIS A 97 -7.29 11.73 -8.93
C HIS A 97 -6.44 10.47 -9.12
N ALA A 98 -6.82 9.36 -8.50
CA ALA A 98 -6.06 8.11 -8.52
C ALA A 98 -5.90 7.52 -9.93
N LEU A 99 -6.92 7.65 -10.78
CA LEU A 99 -6.90 7.17 -12.17
C LEU A 99 -6.40 8.23 -13.16
N GLY A 100 -6.18 9.46 -12.72
CA GLY A 100 -5.76 10.57 -13.59
C GLY A 100 -6.80 10.96 -14.65
N THR A 101 -8.08 10.75 -14.37
CA THR A 101 -9.18 10.98 -15.33
C THR A 101 -9.88 12.33 -15.09
N LYS A 102 -10.62 12.81 -16.09
CA LYS A 102 -11.47 14.01 -15.99
C LYS A 102 -12.93 13.68 -15.65
N ILE A 103 -13.26 12.39 -15.50
CA ILE A 103 -14.62 11.95 -15.17
C ILE A 103 -14.94 12.34 -13.72
N PRO A 104 -16.10 12.98 -13.44
CA PRO A 104 -16.51 13.33 -12.08
C PRO A 104 -16.50 12.12 -11.13
N ASN A 105 -15.99 12.32 -9.91
CA ASN A 105 -15.83 11.24 -8.92
C ASN A 105 -17.15 10.52 -8.57
N GLY A 106 -18.29 11.20 -8.58
CA GLY A 106 -19.60 10.57 -8.33
C GLY A 106 -19.97 9.52 -9.38
N ILE A 107 -19.62 9.78 -10.64
CA ILE A 107 -19.83 8.86 -11.76
C ILE A 107 -18.86 7.68 -11.64
N LEU A 108 -17.57 7.94 -11.39
CA LEU A 108 -16.58 6.90 -11.17
C LEU A 108 -16.93 5.99 -10.00
N ASN A 109 -17.36 6.55 -8.87
CA ASN A 109 -17.81 5.77 -7.71
C ASN A 109 -19.02 4.89 -8.06
N PHE A 110 -19.96 5.39 -8.87
CA PHE A 110 -21.10 4.61 -9.35
C PHE A 110 -20.65 3.46 -10.25
N PHE A 111 -19.84 3.71 -11.27
CA PHE A 111 -19.31 2.66 -12.16
C PHE A 111 -18.38 1.67 -11.44
N PHE A 112 -17.56 2.13 -10.50
CA PHE A 112 -16.72 1.26 -9.67
C PHE A 112 -17.58 0.36 -8.77
N LYS A 113 -18.69 0.88 -8.27
CA LYS A 113 -19.70 0.14 -7.51
C LYS A 113 -20.49 -0.85 -8.39
N PHE A 114 -20.71 -0.60 -9.67
CA PHE A 114 -21.59 -1.45 -10.49
C PHE A 114 -20.88 -2.38 -11.46
N THR A 115 -19.76 -1.98 -12.06
CA THR A 115 -19.40 -2.56 -13.36
C THR A 115 -18.17 -3.47 -13.34
N PHE A 116 -17.03 -3.11 -12.75
CA PHE A 116 -15.81 -3.93 -12.99
C PHE A 116 -14.75 -3.86 -11.87
N GLY A 117 -14.60 -2.72 -11.21
CA GLY A 117 -13.57 -2.51 -10.18
C GLY A 117 -13.76 -3.37 -8.92
N ARG A 118 -15.00 -3.57 -8.45
CA ARG A 118 -15.26 -4.39 -7.25
C ARG A 118 -14.90 -5.85 -7.45
N LYS A 119 -15.33 -6.50 -8.54
CA LYS A 119 -15.08 -7.94 -8.73
C LYS A 119 -13.62 -8.21 -9.07
N VAL A 120 -13.01 -7.46 -9.98
CA VAL A 120 -11.62 -7.72 -10.41
C VAL A 120 -10.62 -7.37 -9.31
N SER A 121 -10.72 -6.19 -8.70
CA SER A 121 -9.77 -5.78 -7.64
C SER A 121 -9.93 -6.62 -6.38
N ALA A 122 -11.17 -6.90 -5.94
CA ALA A 122 -11.39 -7.80 -4.81
C ALA A 122 -10.94 -9.24 -5.13
N TYR A 123 -11.13 -9.71 -6.36
CA TYR A 123 -10.70 -11.04 -6.79
C TYR A 123 -9.17 -11.17 -6.88
N LEU A 124 -8.49 -10.19 -7.47
CA LEU A 124 -7.02 -10.15 -7.53
C LEU A 124 -6.41 -10.01 -6.14
N GLY A 125 -7.00 -9.15 -5.30
CA GLY A 125 -6.64 -9.03 -3.89
C GLY A 125 -6.82 -10.36 -3.15
N ALA A 126 -8.00 -10.98 -3.27
CA ALA A 126 -8.32 -12.28 -2.68
C ALA A 126 -7.36 -13.40 -3.13
N LYS A 127 -6.98 -13.43 -4.41
CA LYS A 127 -5.98 -14.37 -4.93
C LYS A 127 -4.62 -14.17 -4.28
N LYS A 128 -4.15 -12.91 -4.18
CA LYS A 128 -2.85 -12.59 -3.57
C LYS A 128 -2.79 -12.97 -2.09
N VAL A 129 -3.81 -12.61 -1.32
CA VAL A 129 -3.85 -12.96 0.11
C VAL A 129 -4.01 -14.46 0.33
N LYS A 130 -4.72 -15.17 -0.56
CA LYS A 130 -4.78 -16.64 -0.53
C LYS A 130 -3.43 -17.27 -0.86
N ALA A 131 -2.71 -16.74 -1.86
CA ALA A 131 -1.39 -17.23 -2.24
C ALA A 131 -0.33 -16.99 -1.15
N GLN A 132 -0.44 -15.88 -0.42
CA GLN A 132 0.45 -15.61 0.72
C GLN A 132 0.14 -16.50 1.93
N GLY A 133 -1.10 -16.97 2.07
CA GLY A 133 -1.51 -17.91 3.13
C GLY A 133 -2.60 -17.36 4.02
N ILE A 134 -2.59 -16.07 4.37
CA ILE A 134 -3.60 -15.46 5.27
C ILE A 134 -5.03 -15.67 4.74
N GLY A 135 -5.21 -15.59 3.42
CA GLY A 135 -6.53 -15.69 2.79
C GLY A 135 -7.19 -17.08 2.83
N VAL A 136 -6.52 -18.11 3.36
CA VAL A 136 -7.13 -19.46 3.51
C VAL A 136 -7.93 -19.61 4.81
N HIS A 137 -7.72 -18.71 5.77
CA HIS A 137 -8.33 -18.73 7.09
C HIS A 137 -9.73 -18.08 7.10
N LYS A 138 -10.48 -18.29 8.19
CA LYS A 138 -11.78 -17.66 8.38
C LYS A 138 -11.62 -16.17 8.69
N PRO A 139 -12.61 -15.32 8.34
CA PRO A 139 -12.59 -13.89 8.65
C PRO A 139 -12.25 -13.56 10.10
N GLU A 140 -12.82 -14.32 11.05
CA GLU A 140 -12.63 -14.10 12.48
C GLU A 140 -11.19 -14.42 12.92
N GLU A 141 -10.64 -15.53 12.42
CA GLU A 141 -9.25 -15.95 12.67
C GLU A 141 -8.26 -14.90 12.11
N ILE A 142 -8.54 -14.36 10.90
CA ILE A 142 -7.69 -13.35 10.28
C ILE A 142 -7.69 -12.04 11.09
N MET A 143 -8.84 -11.64 11.64
CA MET A 143 -8.90 -10.47 12.52
C MET A 143 -8.15 -10.74 13.84
N GLU A 144 -8.30 -11.92 14.42
CA GLU A 144 -7.57 -12.33 15.64
C GLU A 144 -6.05 -12.30 15.42
N PHE A 145 -5.55 -12.74 14.26
CA PHE A 145 -4.13 -12.64 13.90
C PHE A 145 -3.63 -11.19 13.95
N GLY A 146 -4.38 -10.26 13.35
CA GLY A 146 -4.03 -8.84 13.40
C GLY A 146 -4.09 -8.27 14.82
N GLN A 147 -5.07 -8.68 15.63
CA GLN A 147 -5.17 -8.26 17.04
C GLN A 147 -3.98 -8.75 17.86
N ASN A 148 -3.56 -10.01 17.65
CA ASN A 148 -2.39 -10.58 18.32
C ASN A 148 -1.09 -9.85 17.92
N ASP A 149 -0.90 -9.53 16.64
CA ASP A 149 0.26 -8.75 16.19
C ASP A 149 0.27 -7.34 16.83
N LEU A 150 -0.89 -6.69 16.92
CA LEU A 150 -1.02 -5.40 17.59
C LEU A 150 -0.69 -5.52 19.09
N GLN A 151 -1.15 -6.57 19.77
CA GLN A 151 -0.83 -6.81 21.16
C GLN A 151 0.69 -7.02 21.36
N VAL A 152 1.34 -7.81 20.51
CA VAL A 152 2.81 -8.03 20.57
C VAL A 152 3.57 -6.70 20.43
N LEU A 153 3.17 -5.86 19.47
CA LEU A 153 3.78 -4.53 19.31
C LEU A 153 3.51 -3.64 20.52
N SER A 154 2.29 -3.67 21.06
CA SER A 154 1.90 -2.93 22.27
C SER A 154 2.76 -3.35 23.46
N ASP A 155 2.91 -4.64 23.70
CA ASP A 155 3.70 -5.20 24.81
C ASP A 155 5.18 -4.85 24.66
N MET A 156 5.72 -4.92 23.44
CA MET A 156 7.10 -4.54 23.17
C MET A 156 7.36 -3.04 23.37
N LEU A 157 6.42 -2.18 22.94
CA LEU A 157 6.52 -0.74 23.15
C LEU A 157 6.41 -0.40 24.63
N ALA A 158 5.52 -1.07 25.37
CA ALA A 158 5.25 -0.84 26.79
C ALA A 158 5.00 0.66 27.07
N ASP A 159 5.76 1.23 28.01
CA ASP A 159 5.74 2.62 28.44
C ASP A 159 6.76 3.51 27.70
N LYS A 160 7.53 2.96 26.77
CA LYS A 160 8.57 3.69 26.04
C LYS A 160 7.95 4.61 24.97
N PRO A 161 8.60 5.74 24.65
CA PRO A 161 8.15 6.60 23.55
C PRO A 161 8.36 5.95 22.17
N PHE A 162 9.43 5.16 22.02
CA PHE A 162 9.76 4.37 20.82
C PHE A 162 10.22 2.95 21.22
N PHE A 163 10.22 2.00 20.27
CA PHE A 163 10.38 0.57 20.59
C PHE A 163 11.67 0.25 21.38
N PHE A 164 12.75 1.00 21.14
CA PHE A 164 14.05 0.78 21.79
C PHE A 164 14.52 1.92 22.71
N GLY A 165 13.66 2.90 23.03
CA GLY A 165 13.99 3.98 23.96
C GLY A 165 13.48 5.34 23.50
N ASP A 166 14.32 6.36 23.64
CA ASP A 166 13.94 7.77 23.49
C ASP A 166 13.97 8.30 22.05
N GLU A 167 14.67 7.62 21.14
CA GLU A 167 14.76 8.00 19.73
C GLU A 167 14.17 6.93 18.80
N PRO A 168 13.52 7.34 17.70
CA PRO A 168 12.92 6.41 16.75
C PRO A 168 14.00 5.67 15.95
N THR A 169 13.72 4.40 15.71
CA THR A 169 14.54 3.47 14.94
C THR A 169 13.84 3.08 13.64
N THR A 170 14.47 2.22 12.83
CA THR A 170 13.81 1.68 11.63
C THR A 170 12.50 0.97 11.97
N LEU A 171 12.44 0.26 13.11
CA LEU A 171 11.22 -0.42 13.56
C LEU A 171 10.08 0.58 13.80
N ASP A 172 10.35 1.74 14.39
CA ASP A 172 9.34 2.78 14.63
C ASP A 172 8.80 3.35 13.31
N VAL A 173 9.65 3.52 12.30
CA VAL A 173 9.26 3.99 10.96
C VAL A 173 8.35 2.97 10.28
N VAL A 174 8.72 1.69 10.29
CA VAL A 174 7.93 0.61 9.68
C VAL A 174 6.60 0.44 10.42
N ALA A 175 6.62 0.42 11.76
CA ALA A 175 5.42 0.33 12.58
C ALA A 175 4.49 1.51 12.31
N PHE A 176 4.99 2.74 12.27
CA PHE A 176 4.17 3.91 11.92
C PHE A 176 3.51 3.76 10.55
N ALA A 177 4.28 3.39 9.51
CA ALA A 177 3.76 3.24 8.16
C ALA A 177 2.62 2.19 8.05
N SER A 178 2.69 1.13 8.86
CA SER A 178 1.66 0.08 8.92
C SER A 178 0.48 0.45 9.82
N LEU A 179 0.74 0.92 11.04
CA LEU A 179 -0.29 1.24 12.03
C LEU A 179 -1.09 2.50 11.65
N ALA A 180 -0.49 3.46 10.94
CA ALA A 180 -1.21 4.62 10.41
C ALA A 180 -2.32 4.21 9.42
N GLN A 181 -2.12 3.15 8.62
CA GLN A 181 -3.16 2.60 7.75
C GLN A 181 -4.34 2.03 8.54
N ILE A 182 -4.12 1.61 9.78
CA ILE A 182 -5.17 1.09 10.65
C ILE A 182 -5.89 2.23 11.38
N TYR A 183 -5.10 3.12 11.99
CA TYR A 183 -5.60 4.11 12.93
C TYR A 183 -6.34 5.28 12.27
N PHE A 184 -5.85 5.79 11.14
CA PHE A 184 -6.40 7.00 10.52
C PHE A 184 -7.57 6.76 9.56
N ILE A 185 -8.15 5.56 9.55
CA ILE A 185 -9.38 5.29 8.78
C ILE A 185 -10.56 6.07 9.37
N GLU A 186 -11.37 6.67 8.50
CA GLU A 186 -12.58 7.42 8.88
C GLU A 186 -13.45 6.65 9.87
N LYS A 187 -13.90 7.34 10.93
CA LYS A 187 -14.61 6.74 12.07
C LYS A 187 -15.92 6.06 11.66
N GLU A 188 -16.55 6.52 10.59
CA GLU A 188 -17.80 5.98 10.06
C GLU A 188 -17.62 4.66 9.28
N VAL A 189 -16.38 4.19 9.12
CA VAL A 189 -16.07 2.85 8.64
C VAL A 189 -15.83 1.94 9.84
N GLN A 190 -16.57 0.84 9.90
CA GLN A 190 -16.36 -0.21 10.89
C GLN A 190 -15.07 -0.96 10.54
N TYR A 191 -14.13 -1.01 11.48
CA TYR A 191 -12.87 -1.70 11.27
C TYR A 191 -12.29 -2.23 12.59
N THR A 192 -12.43 -3.54 12.77
CA THR A 192 -12.09 -4.27 14.00
C THR A 192 -10.68 -4.00 14.51
N LEU A 193 -9.67 -3.90 13.63
CA LEU A 193 -8.29 -3.63 14.06
C LEU A 193 -8.11 -2.22 14.61
N ARG A 194 -8.79 -1.22 14.03
CA ARG A 194 -8.75 0.16 14.55
C ARG A 194 -9.39 0.20 15.93
N ASP A 195 -10.55 -0.41 16.08
CA ASP A 195 -11.31 -0.39 17.32
C ASP A 195 -10.53 -1.13 18.42
N TYR A 196 -9.97 -2.30 18.11
CA TYR A 196 -9.09 -3.03 19.04
C TYR A 196 -7.86 -2.23 19.45
N MET A 197 -7.18 -1.57 18.49
CA MET A 197 -6.01 -0.75 18.78
C MET A 197 -6.35 0.44 19.70
N GLN A 198 -7.52 1.05 19.53
CA GLN A 198 -7.98 2.15 20.38
C GLN A 198 -8.34 1.69 21.80
N GLU A 199 -8.96 0.51 21.92
CA GLU A 199 -9.44 -0.01 23.20
C GLU A 199 -8.33 -0.69 24.02
N ASN A 200 -7.40 -1.38 23.36
CA ASN A 200 -6.44 -2.29 24.02
C ASN A 200 -4.97 -1.87 23.85
N CYS A 201 -4.66 -1.00 22.88
CA CYS A 201 -3.28 -0.61 22.53
C CYS A 201 -3.08 0.91 22.54
N ALA A 202 -3.51 1.58 23.62
CA ALA A 202 -3.44 3.04 23.74
C ALA A 202 -2.01 3.61 23.59
N ASN A 203 -0.99 2.84 23.98
CA ASN A 203 0.42 3.19 23.77
C ASN A 203 0.81 3.20 22.28
N LEU A 204 0.30 2.27 21.46
CA LEU A 204 0.48 2.28 20.00
C LEU A 204 -0.23 3.46 19.36
N VAL A 205 -1.43 3.82 19.83
CA VAL A 205 -2.09 5.06 19.40
C VAL A 205 -1.21 6.26 19.70
N GLY A 206 -0.63 6.33 20.90
CA GLY A 206 0.34 7.36 21.26
C GLY A 206 1.56 7.38 20.35
N HIS A 207 2.14 6.22 20.04
CA HIS A 207 3.28 6.06 19.13
C HIS A 207 2.98 6.60 17.73
N VAL A 208 1.84 6.20 17.14
CA VAL A 208 1.44 6.64 15.81
C VAL A 208 1.30 8.16 15.74
N ASN A 209 0.69 8.78 16.76
CA ASN A 209 0.55 10.24 16.79
C ASN A 209 1.90 10.96 16.97
N ARG A 210 2.80 10.45 17.84
CA ARG A 210 4.16 11.00 17.99
C ARG A 210 4.94 10.96 16.67
N MET A 211 4.90 9.83 15.97
CA MET A 211 5.56 9.67 14.67
C MET A 211 4.93 10.58 13.60
N LYS A 212 3.59 10.70 13.58
CA LYS A 212 2.89 11.66 12.71
C LYS A 212 3.40 13.08 12.94
N GLU A 213 3.37 13.56 14.17
CA GLU A 213 3.77 14.93 14.53
C GLU A 213 5.24 15.21 14.19
N ARG A 214 6.13 14.22 14.42
CA ARG A 214 7.56 14.35 14.13
C ARG A 214 7.87 14.35 12.63
N CYS A 215 7.19 13.53 11.84
CA CYS A 215 7.53 13.30 10.43
C CYS A 215 6.68 14.11 9.44
N PHE A 216 5.47 14.52 9.85
CA PHE A 216 4.46 15.16 8.99
C PHE A 216 3.84 16.38 9.69
N PRO A 217 4.61 17.46 9.88
CA PRO A 217 4.10 18.69 10.52
C PRO A 217 2.98 19.37 9.71
N ASP A 218 2.82 19.00 8.43
CA ASP A 218 1.82 19.46 7.48
C ASP A 218 0.77 18.38 7.13
N TRP A 219 0.58 17.39 8.02
CA TRP A 219 -0.32 16.25 7.81
C TRP A 219 -1.72 16.67 7.37
N GLU A 220 -2.34 17.63 8.06
CA GLU A 220 -3.69 18.09 7.78
C GLU A 220 -3.80 18.72 6.38
N ASP A 221 -2.78 19.48 5.96
CA ASP A 221 -2.74 20.12 4.64
C ASP A 221 -2.54 19.08 3.53
N ILE A 222 -1.63 18.11 3.70
CA ILE A 222 -1.41 17.00 2.76
C ILE A 222 -2.70 16.19 2.61
N CYS A 223 -3.35 15.80 3.70
CA CYS A 223 -4.58 15.01 3.65
C CYS A 223 -5.77 15.77 3.02
N LYS A 224 -5.84 17.09 3.20
CA LYS A 224 -6.93 17.92 2.66
C LYS A 224 -6.74 18.24 1.18
N THR A 225 -5.52 18.56 0.78
CA THR A 225 -5.22 19.03 -0.58
C THR A 225 -4.75 17.91 -1.51
N LEU A 226 -4.32 16.78 -0.94
CA LEU A 226 -3.58 15.72 -1.63
C LEU A 226 -2.30 16.23 -2.33
N ASP A 227 -1.80 17.40 -1.90
CA ASP A 227 -0.53 17.96 -2.36
C ASP A 227 0.61 17.23 -1.67
N LEU A 228 1.21 16.28 -2.38
CA LEU A 228 2.34 15.51 -1.88
C LEU A 228 3.61 16.37 -1.69
N ASN A 229 3.62 17.64 -2.10
CA ASN A 229 4.77 18.53 -2.00
C ASN A 229 4.41 19.89 -1.36
N SER A 230 3.50 19.89 -0.39
CA SER A 230 3.11 21.05 0.43
C SER A 230 4.30 21.82 1.01
N HIS A 231 5.41 21.13 1.29
CA HIS A 231 6.66 21.71 1.80
C HIS A 231 7.49 22.47 0.75
N LEU A 232 7.18 22.35 -0.54
CA LEU A 232 7.88 23.05 -1.62
C LEU A 232 7.21 24.40 -1.94
N PRO A 233 7.97 25.46 -2.28
CA PRO A 233 7.39 26.72 -2.75
C PRO A 233 6.52 26.48 -3.99
N LYS A 234 5.27 26.95 -3.95
CA LYS A 234 4.36 26.85 -5.09
C LYS A 234 4.75 27.88 -6.16
N PRO A 235 4.78 27.50 -7.46
CA PRO A 235 5.00 28.47 -8.52
C PRO A 235 3.88 29.53 -8.51
N PRO A 236 4.15 30.77 -8.97
CA PRO A 236 3.11 31.76 -9.13
C PRO A 236 2.02 31.22 -10.07
N PRO A 237 0.73 31.54 -9.84
CA PRO A 237 -0.34 31.08 -10.71
C PRO A 237 -0.09 31.58 -12.14
N GLU A 238 0.12 30.66 -13.07
CA GLU A 238 0.29 30.98 -14.48
C GLU A 238 -1.02 31.54 -15.05
N GLU A 239 -0.98 32.77 -15.56
CA GLU A 239 -1.99 33.27 -16.49
C GLU A 239 -1.96 32.38 -17.74
N LYS A 240 -3.11 31.82 -18.11
CA LYS A 240 -3.26 30.88 -19.23
C LYS A 240 -2.89 31.55 -20.56
N GLU A 241 -1.62 31.47 -20.97
CA GLU A 241 -1.26 31.67 -22.37
C GLU A 241 -1.44 30.36 -23.15
N THR A 242 -2.46 30.35 -23.99
CA THR A 242 -2.77 29.31 -24.96
C THR A 242 -1.72 29.25 -26.06
N LYS A 243 -0.62 28.51 -25.87
CA LYS A 243 0.29 28.16 -26.99
C LYS A 243 1.19 26.93 -26.77
N GLY A 244 0.69 25.90 -26.09
CA GLY A 244 1.36 24.58 -25.97
C GLY A 244 0.45 23.35 -26.11
N LYS A 245 -0.84 23.55 -26.44
CA LYS A 245 -1.89 22.50 -26.33
C LYS A 245 -1.89 21.43 -27.43
N GLU A 246 -1.01 21.46 -28.42
CA GLU A 246 -1.02 20.48 -29.53
C GLU A 246 -0.01 19.34 -29.35
N GLU A 247 1.14 19.57 -28.70
CA GLU A 247 2.13 18.51 -28.44
C GLU A 247 1.77 17.67 -27.21
N GLU A 248 1.30 18.27 -26.11
CA GLU A 248 0.78 17.53 -24.95
C GLU A 248 -0.47 16.71 -25.30
N LYS A 249 -1.36 17.21 -26.18
CA LYS A 249 -2.55 16.46 -26.61
C LYS A 249 -2.22 15.25 -27.48
N LYS A 250 -1.08 15.23 -28.19
CA LYS A 250 -0.63 14.05 -28.94
C LYS A 250 -0.04 13.01 -28.01
N GLN A 251 0.80 13.41 -27.06
CA GLN A 251 1.38 12.49 -26.07
C GLN A 251 0.34 11.94 -25.09
N GLU A 252 -0.65 12.73 -24.63
CA GLU A 252 -1.75 12.23 -23.79
C GLU A 252 -2.65 11.25 -24.55
N LYS A 253 -2.95 11.48 -25.84
CA LYS A 253 -3.81 10.58 -26.64
C LYS A 253 -3.12 9.29 -27.07
N GLU A 254 -1.80 9.31 -27.28
CA GLU A 254 -1.03 8.09 -27.50
C GLU A 254 -0.92 7.29 -26.18
N GLY A 255 -0.65 7.96 -25.06
CA GLY A 255 -0.60 7.32 -23.75
C GLY A 255 -1.91 6.69 -23.29
N ASP A 256 -3.07 7.31 -23.54
CA ASP A 256 -4.39 6.73 -23.21
C ASP A 256 -4.67 5.45 -24.02
N LYS A 257 -4.33 5.46 -25.33
CA LYS A 257 -4.51 4.29 -26.20
C LYS A 257 -3.56 3.15 -25.84
N ASP A 258 -2.38 3.45 -25.33
CA ASP A 258 -1.41 2.43 -24.95
C ASP A 258 -1.76 1.79 -23.60
N ILE A 259 -2.36 2.55 -22.68
CA ILE A 259 -2.91 2.02 -21.41
C ILE A 259 -4.11 1.11 -21.65
N ASP A 260 -5.04 1.52 -22.51
CA ASP A 260 -6.21 0.68 -22.85
C ASP A 260 -5.74 -0.64 -23.49
N LYS A 261 -4.72 -0.59 -24.35
CA LYS A 261 -4.13 -1.79 -24.97
C LYS A 261 -3.33 -2.66 -24.00
N GLU A 262 -2.59 -2.09 -23.05
CA GLU A 262 -1.86 -2.88 -22.04
C GLU A 262 -2.83 -3.57 -21.09
N ILE A 263 -3.89 -2.87 -20.65
CA ILE A 263 -4.95 -3.47 -19.83
C ILE A 263 -5.69 -4.56 -20.61
N GLU A 264 -6.01 -4.35 -21.89
CA GLU A 264 -6.62 -5.37 -22.74
C GLU A 264 -5.70 -6.58 -22.95
N LYS A 265 -4.40 -6.36 -23.19
CA LYS A 265 -3.42 -7.44 -23.36
C LYS A 265 -3.23 -8.27 -22.10
N ASP A 266 -3.17 -7.63 -20.92
CA ASP A 266 -3.07 -8.33 -19.64
C ASP A 266 -4.36 -9.15 -19.39
N ILE A 267 -5.53 -8.62 -19.76
CA ILE A 267 -6.81 -9.34 -19.69
C ILE A 267 -6.85 -10.54 -20.66
N GLU A 268 -6.37 -10.40 -21.89
CA GLU A 268 -6.36 -11.48 -22.88
C GLU A 268 -5.38 -12.59 -22.51
N LYS A 269 -4.17 -12.23 -22.06
CA LYS A 269 -3.15 -13.17 -21.63
C LYS A 269 -3.58 -13.99 -20.41
N GLU A 270 -4.29 -13.36 -19.47
CA GLU A 270 -4.83 -14.07 -18.30
C GLU A 270 -6.07 -14.92 -18.61
N LYS A 271 -6.86 -14.59 -19.65
CA LYS A 271 -7.94 -15.47 -20.14
C LYS A 271 -7.38 -16.73 -20.79
N SER A 272 -6.35 -16.60 -21.64
CA SER A 272 -5.72 -17.77 -22.27
C SER A 272 -5.07 -18.71 -21.24
N GLU A 273 -4.47 -18.16 -20.18
CA GLU A 273 -3.90 -18.97 -19.09
C GLU A 273 -4.97 -19.67 -18.24
N LYS A 274 -6.19 -19.13 -18.20
CA LYS A 274 -7.34 -19.76 -17.54
C LYS A 274 -7.91 -20.90 -18.39
N ASP A 275 -8.08 -20.67 -19.69
CA ASP A 275 -8.62 -21.67 -20.61
C ASP A 275 -7.67 -22.90 -20.72
N GLU A 276 -6.35 -22.69 -20.73
CA GLU A 276 -5.37 -23.79 -20.67
C GLU A 276 -5.41 -24.58 -19.34
N LYS A 277 -5.70 -23.93 -18.22
CA LYS A 277 -5.79 -24.60 -16.90
C LYS A 277 -7.10 -25.37 -16.75
N ASP A 278 -8.19 -24.82 -17.29
CA ASP A 278 -9.50 -25.48 -17.30
C ASP A 278 -9.47 -26.71 -18.24
N GLU A 279 -8.80 -26.64 -19.40
CA GLU A 279 -8.59 -27.81 -20.28
C GLU A 279 -7.75 -28.90 -19.61
N LYS A 280 -6.62 -28.54 -18.99
CA LYS A 280 -5.76 -29.52 -18.28
C LYS A 280 -6.48 -30.17 -17.09
N GLY A 281 -7.31 -29.42 -16.37
CA GLY A 281 -8.12 -29.95 -15.27
C GLY A 281 -9.21 -30.93 -15.71
N VAL A 282 -9.81 -30.70 -16.89
CA VAL A 282 -10.80 -31.62 -17.48
C VAL A 282 -10.14 -32.90 -17.98
N GLU A 283 -8.92 -32.81 -18.52
CA GLU A 283 -8.16 -33.96 -19.01
C GLU A 283 -7.65 -34.85 -17.86
N GLU A 284 -7.18 -34.26 -16.75
CA GLU A 284 -6.80 -35.01 -15.54
C GLU A 284 -7.99 -35.70 -14.86
N ASN A 285 -9.18 -35.08 -14.87
CA ASN A 285 -10.39 -35.70 -14.32
C ASN A 285 -10.87 -36.90 -15.16
N LYS A 286 -10.84 -36.79 -16.50
CA LYS A 286 -11.16 -37.93 -17.38
C LYS A 286 -10.21 -39.11 -17.17
N GLN A 287 -8.92 -38.85 -17.00
CA GLN A 287 -7.93 -39.90 -16.75
C GLN A 287 -8.06 -40.54 -15.36
N LYS A 288 -8.64 -39.84 -14.37
CA LYS A 288 -8.96 -40.42 -13.06
C LYS A 288 -10.23 -41.28 -13.09
N GLU A 289 -11.28 -40.82 -13.77
CA GLU A 289 -12.53 -41.58 -13.93
C GLU A 289 -12.32 -42.88 -14.72
N GLU A 290 -11.48 -42.87 -15.76
CA GLU A 290 -11.13 -44.10 -16.51
C GLU A 290 -10.32 -45.10 -15.67
N LYS A 291 -9.48 -44.62 -14.73
CA LYS A 291 -8.70 -45.49 -13.84
C LYS A 291 -9.52 -46.09 -12.70
N GLU A 292 -10.59 -45.44 -12.27
CA GLU A 292 -11.52 -45.98 -11.27
C GLU A 292 -12.55 -46.94 -11.86
N ALA A 293 -12.89 -46.82 -13.14
CA ALA A 293 -13.80 -47.74 -13.84
C ALA A 293 -13.18 -49.10 -14.23
N THR A 294 -11.86 -49.25 -14.07
CA THR A 294 -11.10 -50.47 -14.47
C THR A 294 -10.59 -51.29 -13.27
N LYS A 295 -11.18 -51.12 -12.08
CA LYS A 295 -10.81 -51.79 -10.83
C LYS A 295 -12.01 -52.45 -10.18
#